data_AF-A0A935NW40-F1
#
_entry.id   AF-A0A935NW40-F1
#
_cell.length_a   1.000
_cell.length_b   1.000
_cell.length_c   1.000
_cell.angle_alpha   90.00
_cell.angle_beta   90.00
_cell.angle_gamma   90.00
#
_symmetry.space_group_name_H-M   'P 1'
#
loop_
_entity.id
_entity.type
_entity.pdbx_description
1 polymer ?
#
loop_
_entity_poly.entity_id
_entity_poly.type
_entity_poly.pdbx_seq_one_letter_code
_entity_poly.pdbx_strand_id
1 'polypeptide(L)' 'MQAETLYASSYSPDPRSAVDVLAFVLTPASAFAVGGDAEELAAVVELLGEAKSVAIQRWLDLRISPLQN' A
#
# COMPACT_ATOMS: atom_id res chain seq x y z
N MET A 1 -20.73 -14.18 -3.78
CA MET A 1 -19.34 -14.66 -3.89
C MET A 1 -18.54 -13.84 -2.89
N GLN A 2 -18.22 -14.37 -1.71
CA GLN A 2 -17.39 -13.65 -0.75
C GLN A 2 -15.95 -13.66 -1.26
N ALA A 3 -15.34 -12.49 -1.41
CA ALA A 3 -13.93 -12.39 -1.70
C ALA A 3 -13.16 -12.86 -0.46
N GLU A 4 -12.57 -14.05 -0.50
CA GLU A 4 -11.62 -14.49 0.52
C GLU A 4 -10.49 -13.46 0.57
N THR A 5 -10.52 -12.62 1.60
CA THR A 5 -9.46 -11.65 1.83
C THR A 5 -8.29 -12.43 2.40
N LEU A 6 -7.40 -12.87 1.51
CA LEU A 6 -6.12 -13.52 1.85
C LEU A 6 -5.15 -12.49 2.46
N TYR A 7 -5.54 -11.86 3.57
CA TYR A 7 -4.56 -11.28 4.47
C TYR A 7 -4.11 -12.38 5.40
N ALA A 8 -3.12 -13.16 4.94
CA ALA A 8 -2.37 -14.01 5.85
C ALA A 8 -1.78 -13.11 6.93
N SER A 9 -2.22 -13.30 8.18
CA SER A 9 -1.76 -12.56 9.36
C SER A 9 -0.24 -12.70 9.64
N SER A 10 0.45 -13.53 8.85
CA SER A 10 1.91 -13.71 8.83
C SER A 10 2.62 -12.93 7.71
N TYR A 11 1.91 -12.23 6.82
CA TYR A 11 2.54 -11.43 5.78
C TYR A 11 3.03 -10.10 6.35
N SER A 12 4.34 -10.00 6.54
CA SER A 12 5.01 -8.76 6.92
C SER A 12 5.70 -8.19 5.67
N PRO A 13 5.12 -7.18 5.00
CA PRO A 13 5.69 -6.64 3.78
C PRO A 13 7.10 -6.08 4.03
N ASP A 14 8.05 -6.38 3.14
CA ASP A 14 9.39 -5.79 3.19
C ASP A 14 9.34 -4.38 2.56
N PRO A 15 9.60 -3.30 3.32
CA PRO A 15 9.60 -1.94 2.78
C PRO A 15 10.71 -1.70 1.74
N ARG A 16 11.67 -2.63 1.57
CA ARG A 16 12.70 -2.61 0.52
C ARG A 16 12.31 -3.43 -0.72
N SER A 17 11.27 -4.25 -0.65
CA SER A 17 10.75 -5.01 -1.78
C SER A 17 9.84 -4.14 -2.63
N ALA A 18 10.23 -3.93 -3.90
CA ALA A 18 9.40 -3.17 -4.84
C ALA A 18 8.03 -3.82 -5.08
N VAL A 19 7.95 -5.16 -4.96
CA VAL A 19 6.70 -5.92 -5.13
C VAL A 19 5.76 -5.69 -3.94
N ASP A 20 6.28 -5.74 -2.71
CA ASP A 20 5.48 -5.55 -1.50
C ASP A 20 5.00 -4.09 -1.38
N VAL A 21 5.85 -3.14 -1.77
CA VAL A 21 5.48 -1.72 -1.86
C VAL A 21 4.35 -1.51 -2.88
N LEU A 22 4.44 -2.11 -4.06
CA LEU A 22 3.39 -2.01 -5.08
C LEU A 22 2.09 -2.69 -4.63
N ALA A 23 2.18 -3.85 -3.99
CA ALA A 23 1.02 -4.52 -3.42
C ALA A 23 0.30 -3.62 -2.41
N PHE A 24 1.03 -2.97 -1.49
CA PHE A 24 0.46 -1.99 -0.56
C PHE A 24 -0.17 -0.78 -1.27
N VAL A 25 0.52 -0.19 -2.25
CA VAL A 25 0.03 0.98 -3.01
C VAL A 25 -1.26 0.67 -3.76
N LEU A 26 -1.35 -0.51 -4.39
CA LEU A 26 -2.52 -0.95 -5.16
C LEU A 26 -3.66 -1.46 -4.28
N THR A 27 -3.39 -1.76 -3.00
CA THR A 27 -4.42 -2.22 -2.08
C THR A 27 -5.51 -1.15 -1.91
N PRO A 28 -6.79 -1.46 -2.16
CA PRO A 28 -7.86 -0.49 -1.99
C PRO A 28 -8.02 -0.11 -0.51
N ALA A 29 -8.37 1.15 -0.24
CA ALA A 29 -8.56 1.65 1.12
C ALA A 29 -9.61 0.85 1.92
N SER A 30 -10.63 0.32 1.23
CA SER A 30 -11.65 -0.54 1.84
C SER A 30 -11.10 -1.82 2.49
N ALA A 31 -9.89 -2.25 2.11
CA ALA A 31 -9.25 -3.39 2.77
C ALA A 31 -8.73 -3.06 4.17
N PHE A 32 -8.59 -1.78 4.52
CA PHE A 32 -8.12 -1.30 5.83
C PHE A 32 -9.23 -0.66 6.68
N ALA A 33 -10.43 -0.46 6.12
CA ALA A 33 -11.61 0.00 6.84
C ALA A 33 -12.44 -1.21 7.31
N VAL A 34 -12.23 -1.62 8.56
CA VAL A 34 -12.76 -2.88 9.11
C VAL A 34 -14.24 -2.75 9.49
N GLY A 35 -14.64 -1.59 10.01
CA GLY A 35 -16.04 -1.25 10.28
C GLY A 35 -16.85 -0.99 9.01
N GLY A 36 -16.19 -0.56 7.93
CA GLY A 36 -16.77 -0.40 6.61
C GLY A 36 -17.74 0.78 6.47
N ASP A 37 -17.76 1.68 7.46
CA ASP A 37 -18.52 2.92 7.39
C ASP A 37 -17.76 4.00 6.60
N ALA A 38 -18.52 5.01 6.14
CA ALA A 38 -17.98 6.04 5.26
C ALA A 38 -16.96 6.96 5.94
N GLU A 39 -17.05 7.13 7.26
CA GLU A 39 -16.16 7.98 8.03
C GLU A 39 -14.81 7.28 8.23
N GLU A 40 -14.83 6.01 8.60
CA GLU A 40 -13.63 5.16 8.70
C GLU A 40 -12.92 5.06 7.33
N LEU A 41 -13.67 4.82 6.25
CA LEU A 41 -13.09 4.75 4.91
C LEU A 41 -12.43 6.08 4.51
N ALA A 42 -13.06 7.22 4.81
CA ALA A 42 -12.50 8.54 4.51
C ALA A 42 -11.19 8.77 5.28
N ALA A 43 -11.17 8.45 6.58
CA ALA A 43 -9.97 8.55 7.41
C ALA A 43 -8.83 7.64 6.90
N VAL A 44 -9.15 6.42 6.48
CA VAL A 44 -8.19 5.49 5.89
C VAL A 44 -7.66 6.00 4.55
N VAL A 45 -8.51 6.55 3.68
CA VAL A 45 -8.10 7.14 2.40
C VAL A 45 -7.13 8.30 2.63
N GLU A 46 -7.44 9.18 3.58
CA GLU A 46 -6.58 10.31 3.93
C GLU A 46 -5.21 9.82 4.45
N LEU A 47 -5.21 8.91 5.43
CA LEU A 47 -3.99 8.35 6.02
C LEU A 47 -3.10 7.63 4.99
N LEU A 48 -3.71 6.83 4.11
CA LEU A 48 -2.97 6.05 3.11
C LEU A 48 -2.51 6.92 1.93
N GLY A 49 -3.20 8.02 1.61
CA GLY A 49 -2.88 8.87 0.47
C GLY A 49 -1.45 9.43 0.52
N GLU A 50 -1.04 9.95 1.69
CA GLU A 50 0.31 10.44 1.91
C GLU A 50 1.35 9.32 1.81
N ALA A 51 1.10 8.19 2.50
CA ALA A 51 2.00 7.05 2.50
C ALA A 51 2.22 6.45 1.10
N LYS A 52 1.15 6.35 0.28
CA LYS A 52 1.23 5.86 -1.09
C LYS A 52 2.03 6.80 -1.99
N SER A 53 1.87 8.10 -1.83
CA SER A 53 2.62 9.11 -2.60
C SER A 53 4.12 9.00 -2.34
N VAL A 54 4.52 8.86 -1.07
CA VAL A 54 5.92 8.66 -0.68
C VAL A 54 6.47 7.33 -1.21
N ALA A 55 5.68 6.26 -1.15
CA ALA A 55 6.07 4.95 -1.67
C ALA A 55 6.34 4.98 -3.19
N ILE A 56 5.46 5.63 -3.96
CA ILE A 56 5.64 5.84 -5.40
C ILE A 56 6.90 6.66 -5.67
N GLN A 57 7.11 7.75 -4.93
CA GLN A 57 8.30 8.59 -5.08
C GLN A 57 9.59 7.80 -4.85
N ARG A 58 9.68 7.03 -3.75
CA ARG A 58 10.85 6.18 -3.47
C ARG A 58 11.10 5.15 -4.56
N TRP A 59 10.04 4.55 -5.09
CA TRP A 59 10.15 3.60 -6.20
C TRP A 59 10.66 4.27 -7.48
N LEU A 60 10.20 5.48 -7.78
CA LEU A 60 10.70 6.28 -8.89
C LEU A 60 12.17 6.66 -8.68
N ASP A 61 12.56 7.11 -7.49
CA ASP A 61 13.94 7.50 -7.17
C ASP A 61 14.92 6.34 -7.36
N LEU A 62 14.53 5.11 -6.99
CA LEU A 62 15.33 3.90 -7.21
C LEU A 62 15.51 3.57 -8.70
N ARG A 63 14.58 3.99 -9.58
CA ARG A 63 14.62 3.70 -11.02
C ARG A 63 15.14 4.85 -11.87
N ILE A 64 15.03 6.07 -11.37
CA ILE A 64 15.57 7.28 -11.99
C ILE A 64 17.02 7.51 -11.55
N SER A 65 17.45 6.94 -10.41
CA SER A 65 18.87 6.82 -10.09
C SER A 65 19.57 6.08 -11.23
N PRO A 66 20.49 6.74 -11.97
CA PRO A 66 21.26 6.05 -12.98
C PRO A 66 22.03 4.94 -12.27
N LEU A 67 22.10 3.77 -12.91
CA LEU A 67 23.09 2.75 -12.64
C LEU A 67 24.45 3.43 -12.38
N GLN A 68 24.81 3.62 -11.12
CA GLN A 68 26.15 4.02 -10.73
C GLN A 68 26.80 2.78 -10.13
N ASN A 69 27.59 2.15 -11.01
CA ASN A 69 28.50 1.00 -10.87
C ASN A 69 27.88 -0.40 -10.98
#